data_AF-A0A126QKB4-F1
#
_entry.id   AF-A0A126QKB4-F1
#
_cell.length_a   1.000
_cell.length_b   1.000
_cell.length_c   1.000
_cell.angle_alpha   90.00
_cell.angle_beta   90.00
_cell.angle_gamma   90.00
#
_symmetry.space_group_name_H-M   'P 1'
#
loop_
_entity.id
_entity.type
_entity.pdbx_description
1 polymer ?
#
loop_
_entity_poly.entity_id
_entity_poly.type
_entity_poly.pdbx_seq_one_letter_code
_entity_poly.pdbx_strand_id
1 'polypeptide(L)'
;MITSDNGMIEGVFSIERMAKIGTGTTARRVKQTALYYAREVEGEKIELQGLNNKHVPSGPVELVTKDELLADYLPLPQLFKEVVGNVRMVQKSVARGDKFRKRGENFTAEYEYANALNLDEQNVRANFGIGLCLLARDEEDKAKKVFDRIISLDSAFSDDHKHLFNEYGIALRKKNLFGQAVDYYKRALELAPDDENLWYNLARAQYERQDWPKCVEAVARCLDLDPLHLEGRKMMEYITKKGLV
;
A
#
# COMPACT_ATOMS: atom_id res chain seq x y z
N MET A 1 10.58 -5.77 -27.33
CA MET A 1 10.68 -6.78 -26.27
C MET A 1 12.13 -6.78 -25.82
N ILE A 2 12.38 -6.48 -24.55
CA ILE A 2 13.70 -6.65 -23.97
C ILE A 2 13.53 -7.84 -23.03
N THR A 3 14.16 -8.95 -23.36
CA THR A 3 14.40 -9.99 -22.36
C THR A 3 15.32 -9.37 -21.33
N SER A 4 14.93 -9.34 -20.07
CA SER A 4 15.79 -8.91 -18.97
C SER A 4 17.04 -9.80 -18.91
N ASP A 5 18.06 -9.39 -18.14
CA ASP A 5 19.35 -10.11 -18.07
C ASP A 5 19.23 -11.59 -17.65
N ASN A 6 18.09 -11.98 -17.07
CA ASN A 6 17.72 -13.33 -16.66
C ASN A 6 16.76 -14.06 -17.65
N GLY A 7 16.49 -13.49 -18.83
CA GLY A 7 15.67 -14.10 -19.88
C GLY A 7 14.14 -13.96 -19.70
N MET A 8 13.69 -13.26 -18.66
CA MET A 8 12.28 -12.98 -18.40
C MET A 8 11.76 -11.80 -19.24
N ILE A 9 10.46 -11.74 -19.53
CA ILE A 9 9.84 -10.61 -20.22
C ILE A 9 9.76 -9.42 -19.27
N GLU A 10 10.36 -8.30 -19.65
CA GLU A 10 10.13 -7.01 -19.02
C GLU A 10 10.01 -5.94 -20.10
N GLY A 11 8.96 -5.12 -20.05
CA GLY A 11 8.75 -4.16 -21.14
C GLY A 11 7.55 -3.27 -21.00
N VAL A 12 7.46 -2.31 -21.92
CA VAL A 12 6.28 -1.47 -22.11
C VAL A 12 5.47 -2.03 -23.25
N PHE A 13 4.17 -2.12 -23.05
CA PHE A 13 3.22 -2.69 -23.99
C PHE A 13 2.01 -1.76 -24.14
N SER A 14 1.33 -1.86 -25.26
CA SER A 14 0.08 -1.16 -25.51
C SER A 14 -1.01 -2.10 -26.00
N ILE A 15 -2.24 -1.79 -25.64
CA ILE A 15 -3.44 -2.47 -26.16
C ILE A 15 -4.42 -1.42 -26.68
N GLU A 16 -5.05 -1.69 -27.82
CA GLU A 16 -6.14 -0.87 -28.35
C GLU A 16 -7.47 -1.38 -27.79
N ARG A 17 -8.21 -0.53 -27.09
CA ARG A 17 -9.57 -0.81 -26.60
C ARG A 17 -10.57 0.13 -27.26
N MET A 18 -11.77 -0.38 -27.56
CA MET A 18 -12.86 0.44 -28.10
C MET A 18 -13.62 1.08 -26.94
N ALA A 19 -13.47 2.39 -26.75
CA ALA A 19 -14.20 3.16 -25.74
C ALA A 19 -15.43 3.82 -26.35
N LYS A 20 -16.58 3.73 -25.67
CA LYS A 20 -17.77 4.52 -26.00
C LYS A 20 -17.65 5.87 -25.32
N ILE A 21 -17.68 6.94 -26.11
CA ILE A 21 -17.68 8.32 -25.61
C ILE A 21 -18.97 9.04 -26.04
N GLY A 22 -19.53 9.84 -25.13
CA GLY A 22 -20.84 10.50 -25.29
C GLY A 22 -22.02 9.70 -24.73
N THR A 23 -23.17 10.35 -24.58
CA THR A 23 -24.42 9.76 -24.08
C THR A 23 -25.53 9.90 -25.11
N GLY A 24 -26.50 8.96 -25.13
CA GLY A 24 -27.60 9.00 -26.08
C GLY A 24 -27.17 8.82 -27.54
N THR A 25 -27.80 9.55 -28.46
CA THR A 25 -27.59 9.45 -29.92
C THR A 25 -26.25 10.00 -30.40
N THR A 26 -25.53 10.76 -29.57
CA THR A 26 -24.20 11.31 -29.90
C THR A 26 -23.05 10.37 -29.48
N ALA A 27 -23.37 9.20 -28.94
CA ALA A 27 -22.35 8.25 -28.51
C ALA A 27 -21.62 7.63 -29.70
N ARG A 28 -20.28 7.74 -29.70
CA ARG A 28 -19.39 7.16 -30.73
C ARG A 28 -18.37 6.23 -30.09
N ARG A 29 -17.93 5.22 -30.82
CA ARG A 29 -16.83 4.34 -30.41
C ARG A 29 -15.51 4.91 -30.93
N VAL A 30 -14.54 5.09 -30.04
CA VAL A 30 -13.20 5.57 -30.38
C VAL A 30 -12.18 4.56 -29.87
N LYS A 31 -11.17 4.28 -30.70
CA LYS A 31 -10.00 3.51 -30.28
C LYS A 31 -9.22 4.32 -29.25
N GLN A 32 -9.04 3.76 -28.06
CA GLN A 32 -8.15 4.28 -27.04
C GLN A 32 -7.00 3.29 -26.85
N THR A 33 -5.78 3.82 -26.83
CA THR A 33 -4.59 3.03 -26.53
C THR A 33 -4.31 3.13 -25.04
N ALA A 34 -4.28 1.99 -24.36
CA ALA A 34 -3.82 1.89 -22.98
C ALA A 34 -2.38 1.38 -22.96
N LEU A 35 -1.55 1.95 -22.07
CA LEU A 35 -0.15 1.58 -21.91
C LEU A 35 0.05 0.82 -20.60
N TYR A 36 0.85 -0.23 -20.66
CA TYR A 36 1.15 -1.09 -19.53
C TYR A 36 2.66 -1.33 -19.41
N TYR A 37 3.14 -1.42 -18.19
CA TYR A 37 4.41 -2.04 -17.87
C TYR A 37 4.16 -3.52 -17.55
N ALA A 38 4.87 -4.39 -18.25
CA ALA A 38 4.77 -5.83 -18.10
C ALA A 38 6.04 -6.39 -17.48
N ARG A 39 5.89 -7.29 -16.52
CA ARG A 39 7.00 -8.02 -15.90
C ARG A 39 6.59 -9.48 -15.69
N GLU A 40 7.38 -10.39 -16.23
CA GLU A 40 7.22 -11.82 -16.01
C GLU A 40 7.63 -12.17 -14.57
N VAL A 41 6.77 -12.93 -13.91
CA VAL A 41 6.95 -13.48 -12.56
C VAL A 41 6.92 -15.00 -12.62
N GLU A 42 7.17 -15.66 -11.49
CA GLU A 42 7.21 -17.13 -11.44
C GLU A 42 5.91 -17.77 -11.97
N GLY A 43 6.08 -18.88 -12.72
CA GLY A 43 4.96 -19.64 -13.28
C GLY A 43 4.40 -19.10 -14.60
N GLU A 44 5.22 -18.46 -15.44
CA GLU A 44 4.84 -17.91 -16.77
C GLU A 44 3.69 -16.88 -16.75
N LYS A 45 3.50 -16.25 -15.58
CA LYS A 45 2.54 -15.17 -15.40
C LYS A 45 3.22 -13.83 -15.67
N ILE A 46 2.45 -12.90 -16.22
CA ILE A 46 2.85 -11.52 -16.46
C ILE A 46 2.04 -10.62 -15.54
N GLU A 47 2.74 -9.84 -14.72
CA GLU A 47 2.17 -8.69 -14.05
C GLU A 47 2.08 -7.52 -15.03
N LEU A 48 0.87 -7.01 -15.23
CA LEU A 48 0.58 -5.80 -15.98
C LEU A 48 0.17 -4.69 -15.04
N GLN A 49 0.87 -3.57 -15.10
CA GLN A 49 0.50 -2.37 -14.38
C GLN A 49 0.37 -1.20 -15.33
N GLY A 50 -0.77 -0.50 -15.27
CA GLY A 50 -1.06 0.63 -16.14
C GLY A 50 -0.05 1.76 -15.97
N LEU A 51 0.33 2.41 -17.07
CA LEU A 51 1.17 3.61 -17.02
C LEU A 51 0.30 4.85 -16.84
N ASN A 52 0.66 5.69 -15.86
CA ASN A 52 0.06 7.01 -15.71
C ASN A 52 0.61 8.02 -16.75
N ASN A 53 0.15 9.27 -16.68
CA ASN A 53 0.56 10.34 -17.60
C ASN A 53 2.05 10.77 -17.47
N LYS A 54 2.78 10.24 -16.49
CA LYS A 54 4.23 10.40 -16.29
C LYS A 54 5.00 9.14 -16.70
N HIS A 55 4.37 8.19 -17.38
CA HIS A 55 4.98 6.91 -17.74
C HIS A 55 5.54 6.16 -16.54
N VAL A 56 4.84 6.21 -15.41
CA VAL A 56 5.14 5.39 -14.23
C VAL A 56 4.06 4.31 -14.08
N PRO A 57 4.43 3.04 -13.87
CA PRO A 57 3.49 1.99 -13.48
C PRO A 57 2.79 2.39 -12.19
N SER A 58 1.47 2.50 -12.21
CA SER A 58 0.67 3.02 -11.11
C SER A 58 -0.70 2.34 -11.06
N GLY A 59 -1.27 2.24 -9.86
CA GLY A 59 -2.55 1.58 -9.64
C GLY A 59 -2.43 0.05 -9.49
N PRO A 60 -3.53 -0.69 -9.68
CA PRO A 60 -3.57 -2.13 -9.44
C PRO A 60 -2.73 -2.91 -10.46
N VAL A 61 -2.30 -4.09 -10.04
CA VAL A 61 -1.61 -5.07 -10.89
C VAL A 61 -2.64 -6.07 -11.42
N GLU A 62 -2.67 -6.24 -12.73
CA GLU A 62 -3.43 -7.27 -13.43
C GLU A 62 -2.49 -8.45 -13.74
N LEU A 63 -2.98 -9.69 -13.64
CA LEU A 63 -2.22 -10.88 -14.02
C LEU A 63 -2.76 -11.43 -15.33
N VAL A 64 -1.87 -11.62 -16.31
CA VAL A 64 -2.18 -12.30 -17.58
C VAL A 64 -1.15 -13.40 -17.85
N THR A 65 -1.48 -14.30 -18.76
CA THR A 65 -0.53 -15.29 -19.27
C THR A 65 0.43 -14.67 -20.27
N LYS A 66 1.58 -15.31 -20.45
CA LYS A 66 2.54 -14.94 -21.51
C LYS A 66 1.91 -14.95 -22.90
N ASP A 67 1.07 -15.94 -23.20
CA ASP A 67 0.39 -16.05 -24.50
C ASP A 67 -0.59 -14.90 -24.73
N GLU A 68 -1.39 -14.53 -23.72
CA GLU A 68 -2.29 -13.37 -23.78
C GLU A 68 -1.52 -12.08 -24.03
N LEU A 69 -0.39 -11.87 -23.34
CA LEU A 69 0.47 -10.71 -23.58
C LEU A 69 0.94 -10.66 -25.04
N LEU A 70 1.44 -11.77 -25.57
CA LEU A 70 2.01 -11.83 -26.91
C LEU A 70 0.95 -11.75 -28.01
N ALA A 71 -0.28 -12.18 -27.74
CA ALA A 71 -1.39 -12.14 -28.69
C ALA A 71 -2.06 -10.75 -28.75
N ASP A 72 -2.34 -10.15 -27.59
CA ASP A 72 -3.23 -8.98 -27.49
C ASP A 72 -2.48 -7.65 -27.33
N TYR A 73 -1.20 -7.68 -26.96
CA TYR A 73 -0.44 -6.48 -26.63
C TYR A 73 0.74 -6.23 -27.58
N LEU A 74 0.91 -4.98 -27.99
CA LEU A 74 2.00 -4.53 -28.85
C LEU A 74 3.18 -4.00 -28.03
N PRO A 75 4.42 -4.50 -28.21
CA PRO A 75 5.57 -4.00 -27.48
C PRO A 75 6.02 -2.61 -27.95
N LEU A 76 6.40 -1.76 -27.00
CA LEU A 76 6.86 -0.38 -27.21
C LEU A 76 8.26 -0.16 -26.61
N PRO A 77 9.33 -0.75 -27.19
CA PRO A 77 10.69 -0.67 -26.63
C PRO A 77 11.22 0.76 -26.50
N GLN A 78 10.73 1.70 -27.32
CA GLN A 78 11.11 3.12 -27.27
C GLN A 78 10.73 3.81 -25.94
N LEU A 79 9.68 3.34 -25.25
CA LEU A 79 9.25 3.92 -23.97
C LEU A 79 9.96 3.26 -22.76
N PHE A 80 10.58 2.09 -22.95
CA PHE A 80 11.09 1.30 -21.84
C PHE A 80 12.13 2.06 -21.00
N LYS A 81 13.09 2.72 -21.66
CA LYS A 81 14.14 3.47 -20.95
C LYS A 81 13.58 4.64 -20.14
N GLU A 82 12.56 5.31 -20.66
CA GLU A 82 11.88 6.40 -19.95
C GLU A 82 11.13 5.88 -18.73
N VAL A 83 10.32 4.83 -18.90
CA VAL A 83 9.55 4.20 -17.81
C VAL A 83 10.45 3.72 -16.69
N VAL A 84 11.50 2.97 -17.01
CA VAL A 84 12.47 2.47 -16.02
C VAL A 84 13.19 3.63 -15.32
N GLY A 85 13.50 4.70 -16.05
CA GLY A 85 14.07 5.93 -15.49
C GLY A 85 13.14 6.58 -14.46
N ASN A 86 11.87 6.73 -14.79
CA ASN A 86 10.87 7.35 -13.92
C ASN A 86 10.56 6.48 -12.68
N VAL A 87 10.47 5.15 -12.86
CA VAL A 87 10.36 4.20 -11.74
C VAL A 87 11.55 4.34 -10.78
N ARG A 88 12.77 4.40 -11.31
CA ARG A 88 13.98 4.60 -10.49
C ARG A 88 13.95 5.93 -9.76
N MET A 89 13.43 6.99 -10.38
CA MET A 89 13.27 8.30 -9.73
C MET A 89 12.27 8.25 -8.57
N VAL A 90 11.12 7.58 -8.74
CA VAL A 90 10.13 7.35 -7.67
C VAL A 90 10.79 6.60 -6.50
N GLN A 91 11.41 5.45 -6.79
CA GLN A 91 12.08 4.63 -5.79
C GLN A 91 13.17 5.40 -5.03
N LYS A 92 13.98 6.19 -5.74
CA LYS A 92 15.02 7.03 -5.13
C LYS A 92 14.45 8.10 -4.21
N SER A 93 13.35 8.73 -4.60
CA SER A 93 12.70 9.77 -3.78
C SER A 93 12.05 9.16 -2.54
N VAL A 94 11.36 8.01 -2.67
CA VAL A 94 10.83 7.26 -1.52
C VAL A 94 11.95 6.84 -0.56
N ALA A 95 13.06 6.28 -1.06
CA ALA A 95 14.17 5.85 -0.23
C ALA A 95 14.85 7.02 0.52
N ARG A 96 14.94 8.20 -0.12
CA ARG A 96 15.42 9.42 0.54
C ARG A 96 14.43 9.90 1.61
N GLY A 97 13.14 9.91 1.32
CA GLY A 97 12.08 10.21 2.29
C GLY A 97 12.17 9.33 3.53
N ASP A 98 12.31 8.01 3.34
CA ASP A 98 12.48 7.04 4.43
C ASP A 98 13.72 7.32 5.27
N LYS A 99 14.85 7.66 4.62
CA LYS A 99 16.10 7.98 5.28
C LYS A 99 15.99 9.24 6.14
N PHE A 100 15.38 10.30 5.63
CA PHE A 100 15.19 11.55 6.38
C PHE A 100 14.19 11.37 7.52
N ARG A 101 13.09 10.64 7.30
CA ARG A 101 12.09 10.33 8.33
C ARG A 101 12.71 9.59 9.51
N LYS A 102 13.56 8.58 9.25
CA LYS A 102 14.28 7.84 10.29
C LYS A 102 15.19 8.72 11.16
N ARG A 103 15.61 9.89 10.66
CA ARG A 103 16.40 10.89 11.39
C ARG A 103 15.56 11.96 12.09
N GLY A 104 14.23 11.92 11.93
CA GLY A 104 13.31 12.94 12.43
C GLY A 104 13.27 14.21 11.58
N GLU A 105 13.92 14.23 10.41
CA GLU A 105 13.93 15.37 9.48
C GLU A 105 12.62 15.41 8.66
N ASN A 106 11.49 15.59 9.35
CA ASN A 106 10.15 15.35 8.81
C ASN A 106 9.79 16.24 7.60
N PHE A 107 10.23 17.51 7.57
CA PHE A 107 9.98 18.40 6.43
C PHE A 107 10.74 17.95 5.17
N THR A 108 12.01 17.59 5.32
CA THR A 108 12.84 17.09 4.21
C THR A 108 12.32 15.74 3.72
N ALA A 109 11.88 14.88 4.64
CA ALA A 109 11.27 13.61 4.30
C ALA A 109 9.99 13.79 3.48
N GLU A 110 9.08 14.66 3.93
CA GLU A 110 7.84 14.99 3.23
C GLU A 110 8.11 15.57 1.84
N TYR A 111 9.12 16.44 1.69
CA TYR A 111 9.53 16.96 0.38
C TYR A 111 9.96 15.84 -0.58
N GLU A 112 10.75 14.87 -0.11
CA GLU A 112 11.18 13.74 -0.94
C GLU A 112 10.02 12.79 -1.28
N TYR A 113 9.08 12.56 -0.35
CA TYR A 113 7.86 11.82 -0.68
C TYR A 113 6.99 12.59 -1.68
N ALA A 114 6.86 13.91 -1.57
CA ALA A 114 6.14 14.73 -2.55
C ALA A 114 6.77 14.63 -3.95
N ASN A 115 8.11 14.56 -4.05
CA ASN A 115 8.79 14.30 -5.31
C ASN A 115 8.42 12.94 -5.92
N ALA A 116 8.23 11.90 -5.10
CA ALA A 116 7.72 10.62 -5.57
C ALA A 116 6.26 10.74 -6.03
N LEU A 117 5.41 11.42 -5.26
CA LEU A 117 3.98 11.60 -5.59
C LEU A 117 3.73 12.48 -6.82
N ASN A 118 4.66 13.36 -7.18
CA ASN A 118 4.61 14.12 -8.44
C ASN A 118 4.75 13.23 -9.68
N LEU A 119 5.32 12.03 -9.53
CA LEU A 119 5.49 11.04 -10.60
C LEU A 119 4.49 9.90 -10.49
N ASP A 120 4.17 9.48 -9.27
CA ASP A 120 3.17 8.45 -8.96
C ASP A 120 2.31 8.90 -7.77
N GLU A 121 1.21 9.57 -8.07
CA GLU A 121 0.28 10.09 -7.08
C GLU A 121 -0.33 8.99 -6.18
N GLN A 122 -0.40 7.76 -6.67
CA GLN A 122 -0.93 6.61 -5.94
C GLN A 122 0.15 5.80 -5.23
N ASN A 123 1.39 6.29 -5.17
CA ASN A 123 2.46 5.56 -4.53
C ASN A 123 2.15 5.33 -3.05
N VAL A 124 1.91 4.08 -2.68
CA VAL A 124 1.42 3.70 -1.35
C VAL A 124 2.45 4.13 -0.28
N ARG A 125 3.71 3.72 -0.45
CA ARG A 125 4.78 4.01 0.52
C ARG A 125 5.02 5.50 0.71
N ALA A 126 5.00 6.30 -0.35
CA ALA A 126 5.14 7.75 -0.24
C ALA A 126 3.95 8.41 0.47
N ASN A 127 2.72 7.99 0.19
CA ASN A 127 1.53 8.50 0.89
C ASN A 127 1.60 8.17 2.40
N PHE A 128 1.95 6.92 2.77
CA PHE A 128 2.21 6.54 4.16
C PHE A 128 3.32 7.39 4.79
N GLY A 129 4.41 7.61 4.05
CA GLY A 129 5.54 8.44 4.47
C GLY A 129 5.14 9.86 4.84
N ILE A 130 4.34 10.53 4.01
CA ILE A 130 3.80 11.87 4.29
C ILE A 130 2.92 11.83 5.55
N GLY A 131 2.03 10.85 5.67
CA GLY A 131 1.20 10.68 6.86
C GLY A 131 2.04 10.61 8.14
N LEU A 132 3.10 9.79 8.14
CA LEU A 132 3.98 9.62 9.30
C LEU A 132 4.71 10.92 9.63
N CYS A 133 5.15 11.68 8.62
CA CYS A 133 5.76 12.99 8.80
C CYS A 133 4.78 14.01 9.40
N LEU A 134 3.50 13.98 9.01
CA LEU A 134 2.46 14.84 9.58
C LEU A 134 2.15 14.49 11.03
N LEU A 135 1.99 13.19 11.35
CA LEU A 135 1.81 12.74 12.73
C LEU A 135 3.00 13.11 13.61
N ALA A 136 4.22 12.97 13.11
CA ALA A 136 5.42 13.34 13.86
C ALA A 136 5.50 14.84 14.16
N ARG A 137 4.76 15.67 13.43
CA ARG A 137 4.64 17.13 13.61
C ARG A 137 3.32 17.55 14.28
N ASP A 138 2.56 16.60 14.84
CA ASP A 138 1.26 16.82 15.49
C ASP A 138 0.19 17.46 14.57
N GLU A 139 0.33 17.28 13.25
CA GLU A 139 -0.64 17.77 12.25
C GLU A 139 -1.70 16.71 11.93
N GLU A 140 -2.44 16.30 12.95
CA GLU A 140 -3.36 15.16 12.92
C GLU A 140 -4.46 15.29 11.86
N ASP A 141 -5.05 16.48 11.71
CA ASP A 141 -6.11 16.72 10.71
C ASP A 141 -5.63 16.52 9.27
N LYS A 142 -4.39 16.92 8.99
CA LYS A 142 -3.79 16.72 7.67
C LYS A 142 -3.41 15.26 7.46
N ALA A 143 -2.87 14.62 8.50
CA ALA A 143 -2.56 13.20 8.45
C ALA A 143 -3.84 12.41 8.14
N LYS A 144 -4.96 12.71 8.80
CA LYS A 144 -6.26 12.07 8.54
C LYS A 144 -6.68 12.12 7.07
N LYS A 145 -6.52 13.27 6.40
CA LYS A 145 -6.82 13.40 4.96
C LYS A 145 -5.94 12.48 4.10
N VAL A 146 -4.68 12.29 4.49
CA VAL A 146 -3.79 11.33 3.82
C VAL A 146 -4.29 9.90 4.04
N PHE A 147 -4.91 9.60 5.19
CA PHE A 147 -5.48 8.27 5.45
C PHE A 147 -6.67 8.01 4.56
N ASP A 148 -7.60 8.96 4.50
CA ASP A 148 -8.78 8.85 3.65
C ASP A 148 -8.37 8.57 2.19
N ARG A 149 -7.25 9.15 1.74
CA ARG A 149 -6.65 8.82 0.45
C ARG A 149 -6.12 7.38 0.42
N ILE A 150 -5.23 6.98 1.33
CA ILE A 150 -4.62 5.64 1.35
C ILE A 150 -5.67 4.52 1.35
N ILE A 151 -6.73 4.66 2.14
CA ILE A 151 -7.76 3.60 2.25
C ILE A 151 -8.59 3.44 0.98
N SER A 152 -8.55 4.43 0.08
CA SER A 152 -9.23 4.40 -1.22
C SER A 152 -8.34 3.91 -2.37
N LEU A 153 -7.07 3.60 -2.08
CA LEU A 153 -6.15 3.03 -3.06
C LEU A 153 -6.24 1.50 -3.02
N ASP A 154 -6.76 0.89 -4.07
CA ASP A 154 -6.80 -0.58 -4.19
C ASP A 154 -5.40 -1.20 -4.07
N SER A 155 -4.39 -0.52 -4.63
CA SER A 155 -2.98 -0.92 -4.55
C SER A 155 -2.41 -0.91 -3.13
N ALA A 156 -3.05 -0.24 -2.17
CA ALA A 156 -2.62 -0.26 -0.79
C ALA A 156 -2.83 -1.64 -0.16
N PHE A 157 -3.81 -2.43 -0.60
CA PHE A 157 -4.15 -3.74 -0.03
C PHE A 157 -3.42 -4.90 -0.71
N SER A 158 -2.11 -4.74 -0.88
CA SER A 158 -1.19 -5.84 -1.27
C SER A 158 -0.47 -6.35 -0.02
N ASP A 159 -0.15 -7.64 0.02
CA ASP A 159 0.64 -8.27 1.09
C ASP A 159 1.97 -7.53 1.35
N ASP A 160 2.58 -7.00 0.29
CA ASP A 160 3.81 -6.20 0.36
C ASP A 160 3.66 -4.95 1.24
N HIS A 161 2.43 -4.44 1.40
CA HIS A 161 2.14 -3.20 2.12
C HIS A 161 1.65 -3.43 3.56
N LYS A 162 1.40 -4.67 3.99
CA LYS A 162 0.95 -5.02 5.35
C LYS A 162 1.76 -4.31 6.44
N HIS A 163 3.08 -4.33 6.31
CA HIS A 163 3.99 -3.73 7.29
C HIS A 163 3.78 -2.22 7.45
N LEU A 164 3.34 -1.53 6.39
CA LEU A 164 3.04 -0.10 6.42
C LEU A 164 1.81 0.18 7.29
N PHE A 165 0.73 -0.60 7.16
CA PHE A 165 -0.46 -0.44 8.01
C PHE A 165 -0.15 -0.66 9.48
N ASN A 166 0.69 -1.65 9.81
CA ASN A 166 1.14 -1.89 11.19
C ASN A 166 1.96 -0.70 11.73
N GLU A 167 2.98 -0.24 10.99
CA GLU A 167 3.80 0.91 11.39
C GLU A 167 2.93 2.16 11.62
N TYR A 168 1.96 2.37 10.74
CA TYR A 168 1.03 3.49 10.82
C TYR A 168 0.08 3.40 12.02
N GLY A 169 -0.50 2.23 12.25
CA GLY A 169 -1.32 1.96 13.44
C GLY A 169 -0.54 2.19 14.73
N ILE A 170 0.75 1.82 14.77
CA ILE A 170 1.62 2.08 15.92
C ILE A 170 1.82 3.59 16.12
N ALA A 171 2.07 4.35 15.04
CA ALA A 171 2.24 5.79 15.10
C ALA A 171 0.98 6.50 15.60
N LEU A 172 -0.19 6.13 15.07
CA LEU A 172 -1.50 6.65 15.48
C LEU A 172 -1.77 6.36 16.96
N ARG A 173 -1.52 5.12 17.39
CA ARG A 173 -1.70 4.71 18.78
C ARG A 173 -0.83 5.55 19.73
N LYS A 174 0.44 5.79 19.36
CA LYS A 174 1.35 6.65 20.14
C LYS A 174 0.91 8.12 20.20
N LYS A 175 0.08 8.58 19.26
CA LYS A 175 -0.53 9.91 19.24
C LYS A 175 -1.92 9.94 19.88
N ASN A 176 -2.31 8.88 20.58
CA ASN A 176 -3.63 8.73 21.20
C ASN A 176 -4.82 8.70 20.21
N LEU A 177 -4.55 8.50 18.93
CA LEU A 177 -5.56 8.38 17.87
C LEU A 177 -6.07 6.93 17.78
N PHE A 178 -6.58 6.41 18.90
CA PHE A 178 -6.87 4.97 19.07
C PHE A 178 -7.90 4.43 18.09
N GLY A 179 -8.94 5.21 17.77
CA GLY A 179 -9.95 4.80 16.79
C GLY A 179 -9.36 4.54 15.41
N GLN A 180 -8.50 5.46 14.94
CA GLN A 180 -7.83 5.32 13.65
C GLN A 180 -6.80 4.19 13.70
N ALA A 181 -6.07 4.03 14.81
CA ALA A 181 -5.15 2.91 14.98
C ALA A 181 -5.86 1.55 14.84
N VAL A 182 -7.06 1.40 15.42
CA VAL A 182 -7.90 0.21 15.27
C VAL A 182 -8.23 -0.06 13.81
N ASP A 183 -8.64 0.97 13.05
CA ASP A 183 -8.98 0.81 11.63
C ASP A 183 -7.77 0.33 10.82
N TYR A 184 -6.57 0.87 11.08
CA TYR A 184 -5.33 0.45 10.43
C TYR A 184 -4.92 -0.98 10.77
N TYR A 185 -5.01 -1.38 12.05
CA TYR A 185 -4.71 -2.76 12.41
C TYR A 185 -5.71 -3.75 11.80
N LYS A 186 -7.00 -3.38 11.70
CA LYS A 186 -7.99 -4.21 11.00
C LYS A 186 -7.65 -4.41 9.53
N ARG A 187 -7.22 -3.35 8.83
CA ARG A 187 -6.74 -3.47 7.44
C ARG A 187 -5.49 -4.34 7.33
N ALA A 188 -4.55 -4.22 8.27
CA ALA A 188 -3.39 -5.11 8.31
C ALA A 188 -3.81 -6.59 8.50
N LEU A 189 -4.84 -6.84 9.31
CA LEU A 189 -5.41 -8.17 9.56
C LEU A 189 -6.26 -8.71 8.40
N GLU A 190 -6.83 -7.85 7.55
CA GLU A 190 -7.44 -8.30 6.29
C GLU A 190 -6.39 -8.91 5.34
N LEU A 191 -5.15 -8.42 5.38
CA LEU A 191 -4.02 -8.94 4.60
C LEU A 191 -3.37 -10.15 5.28
N ALA A 192 -3.24 -10.13 6.61
CA ALA A 192 -2.65 -11.23 7.36
C ALA A 192 -3.47 -11.55 8.61
N PRO A 193 -4.53 -12.36 8.47
CA PRO A 193 -5.40 -12.72 9.57
C PRO A 193 -4.70 -13.59 10.64
N ASP A 194 -3.59 -14.23 10.29
CA ASP A 194 -2.86 -15.17 11.16
C ASP A 194 -1.61 -14.54 11.81
N ASP A 195 -1.48 -13.21 11.81
CA ASP A 195 -0.38 -12.50 12.48
C ASP A 195 -0.75 -12.15 13.93
N GLU A 196 -0.15 -12.88 14.87
CA GLU A 196 -0.38 -12.74 16.31
C GLU A 196 0.02 -11.35 16.84
N ASN A 197 1.04 -10.71 16.25
CA ASN A 197 1.51 -9.39 16.66
C ASN A 197 0.51 -8.31 16.24
N LEU A 198 -0.15 -8.47 15.08
CA LEU A 198 -1.23 -7.58 14.66
C LEU A 198 -2.44 -7.69 15.58
N TRP A 199 -2.84 -8.89 15.96
CA TRP A 199 -3.90 -9.09 16.96
C TRP A 199 -3.55 -8.46 18.31
N TYR A 200 -2.32 -8.62 18.78
CA TYR A 200 -1.86 -7.97 20.00
C TYR A 200 -1.85 -6.44 19.89
N ASN A 201 -1.40 -5.88 18.75
CA ASN A 201 -1.42 -4.44 18.52
C ASN A 201 -2.85 -3.87 18.45
N LEU A 202 -3.79 -4.61 17.84
CA LEU A 202 -5.21 -4.28 17.88
C LEU A 202 -5.74 -4.28 19.31
N ALA A 203 -5.42 -5.31 20.10
CA ALA A 203 -5.80 -5.39 21.51
C ALA A 203 -5.31 -4.18 22.32
N ARG A 204 -4.06 -3.76 22.13
CA ARG A 204 -3.52 -2.56 22.78
C ARG A 204 -4.29 -1.29 22.44
N ALA A 205 -4.66 -1.11 21.18
CA ALA A 205 -5.45 0.05 20.77
C ALA A 205 -6.88 0.02 21.37
N GLN A 206 -7.50 -1.16 21.44
CA GLN A 206 -8.82 -1.32 22.09
C GLN A 206 -8.75 -1.07 23.60
N TYR A 207 -7.68 -1.55 24.25
CA TYR A 207 -7.40 -1.30 25.66
C TYR A 207 -7.30 0.21 25.95
N GLU A 208 -6.53 0.94 25.15
CA GLU A 208 -6.34 2.39 25.33
C GLU A 208 -7.62 3.18 25.02
N ARG A 209 -8.49 2.65 24.16
CA ARG A 209 -9.85 3.17 23.92
C ARG A 209 -10.87 2.74 24.99
N GLN A 210 -10.46 1.94 25.97
CA GLN A 210 -11.31 1.37 27.03
C GLN A 210 -12.45 0.48 26.49
N ASP A 211 -12.29 -0.08 25.30
CA ASP A 211 -13.21 -1.07 24.71
C ASP A 211 -12.77 -2.47 25.15
N TRP A 212 -12.97 -2.77 26.44
CA TRP A 212 -12.50 -4.00 27.08
C TRP A 212 -13.00 -5.29 26.41
N PRO A 213 -14.28 -5.40 25.99
CA PRO A 213 -14.75 -6.60 25.29
C PRO A 213 -13.97 -6.87 24.00
N LYS A 214 -13.74 -5.85 23.16
CA LYS A 214 -12.95 -6.00 21.93
C LYS A 214 -11.47 -6.20 22.20
N CYS A 215 -10.96 -5.66 23.31
CA CYS A 215 -9.60 -5.94 23.75
C CYS A 215 -9.44 -7.43 24.07
N VAL A 216 -10.32 -8.01 24.87
CA VAL A 216 -10.29 -9.45 25.20
C VAL A 216 -10.41 -10.32 23.95
N GLU A 217 -11.32 -9.99 23.03
CA GLU A 217 -11.44 -10.72 21.76
C GLU A 217 -10.11 -10.73 20.98
N ALA A 218 -9.48 -9.56 20.83
CA ALA A 218 -8.22 -9.45 20.10
C ALA A 218 -7.04 -10.14 20.82
N VAL A 219 -6.96 -10.07 22.16
CA VAL A 219 -5.93 -10.80 22.92
C VAL A 219 -6.17 -12.31 22.83
N ALA A 220 -7.41 -12.77 22.88
CA ALA A 220 -7.73 -14.18 22.73
C ALA A 220 -7.26 -14.71 21.37
N ARG A 221 -7.55 -13.97 20.28
CA ARG A 221 -7.05 -14.34 18.93
C ARG A 221 -5.52 -14.37 18.85
N CYS A 222 -4.83 -13.42 19.49
CA CYS A 222 -3.37 -13.44 19.59
C CYS A 222 -2.88 -14.72 20.29
N LEU A 223 -3.51 -15.13 21.39
CA LEU A 223 -3.12 -16.32 22.16
C LEU A 223 -3.56 -17.64 21.53
N ASP A 224 -4.60 -17.65 20.70
CA ASP A 224 -4.98 -18.80 19.89
C ASP A 224 -3.91 -19.11 18.84
N LEU A 225 -3.31 -18.06 18.24
CA LEU A 225 -2.25 -18.18 17.24
C LEU A 225 -0.89 -18.47 17.88
N ASP A 226 -0.54 -17.78 18.97
CA ASP A 226 0.66 -18.04 19.78
C ASP A 226 0.32 -18.09 21.28
N PRO A 227 0.09 -19.30 21.83
CA PRO A 227 -0.17 -19.49 23.26
C PRO A 227 0.98 -19.04 24.17
N LEU A 228 2.20 -18.90 23.62
CA LEU A 228 3.38 -18.47 24.37
C LEU A 228 3.63 -16.97 24.27
N HIS A 229 2.80 -16.22 23.54
CA HIS A 229 2.97 -14.77 23.38
C HIS A 229 2.93 -14.06 24.75
N LEU A 230 4.11 -13.61 25.20
CA LEU A 230 4.30 -13.14 26.58
C LEU A 230 3.42 -11.94 26.92
N GLU A 231 3.35 -10.95 26.04
CA GLU A 231 2.66 -9.69 26.34
C GLU A 231 1.14 -9.82 26.27
N GLY A 232 0.61 -10.58 25.30
CA GLY A 232 -0.78 -11.03 25.26
C GLY A 232 -1.22 -11.72 26.55
N ARG A 233 -0.43 -12.66 27.09
CA ARG A 233 -0.75 -13.34 28.36
C ARG A 233 -0.81 -12.37 29.54
N LYS A 234 0.18 -11.47 29.67
CA LYS A 234 0.18 -10.43 30.71
C LYS A 234 -1.03 -9.50 30.59
N MET A 235 -1.40 -9.13 29.37
CA MET A 235 -2.57 -8.29 29.12
C MET A 235 -3.86 -9.00 29.51
N MET A 236 -4.04 -10.27 29.14
CA MET A 236 -5.21 -11.05 29.52
C MET A 236 -5.33 -11.17 31.06
N GLU A 237 -4.22 -11.54 31.73
CA GLU A 237 -4.18 -11.64 33.20
C GLU A 237 -4.55 -10.31 33.87
N TYR A 238 -4.02 -9.19 33.35
CA TYR A 238 -4.34 -7.86 33.87
C TYR A 238 -5.83 -7.54 33.75
N ILE A 239 -6.42 -7.77 32.58
CA ILE A 239 -7.84 -7.49 32.30
C ILE A 239 -8.74 -8.33 33.22
N THR A 240 -8.46 -9.63 33.36
CA THR A 240 -9.19 -10.53 34.25
C THR A 240 -9.08 -10.11 35.71
N LYS A 241 -7.87 -9.81 36.18
CA LYS A 241 -7.64 -9.40 37.58
C LYS A 241 -8.34 -8.09 37.95
N LYS A 242 -8.50 -7.18 36.98
CA LYS A 242 -9.18 -5.91 37.17
C LYS A 242 -10.70 -5.97 37.00
N GLY A 243 -11.25 -7.10 36.57
CA GLY A 243 -12.69 -7.26 36.32
C GLY A 243 -13.20 -6.28 35.26
N LEU A 244 -12.38 -6.01 34.23
CA LEU A 244 -12.73 -5.08 33.15
C LEU A 244 -13.70 -5.68 32.12
N VAL A 245 -14.02 -6.97 32.27
CA VAL A 245 -15.05 -7.70 31.54
C VAL A 245 -15.77 -8.63 32.52
#